data_AF-A0A432FEE0-F1
#
_entry.id   AF-A0A432FEE0-F1
#
_cell.length_a   1.000
_cell.length_b   1.000
_cell.length_c   1.000
_cell.angle_alpha   90.00
_cell.angle_beta   90.00
_cell.angle_gamma   90.00
#
_symmetry.space_group_name_H-M   'P 1'
#
loop_
_entity.id
_entity.type
_entity.pdbx_description
1 polymer ?
#
loop_
_entity_poly.entity_id
_entity_poly.type
_entity_poly.pdbx_seq_one_letter_code
_entity_poly.pdbx_strand_id
1 'polypeptide(L)'
;MSPVEVALRLRKKGYEFQDARRDHWPAADLSPSSAFPKLPDPVAASEPLRESLKRDAERVAAGGLRFFGHLDVQTDTPPNWQRDYLAGVDVPTGLSAFKLNHRELPDGAAIKPLWEPSRWYGPVRLAQACWLLGNRRSGEHCLDWLEDWVANNPPYIGWHWTSALESGMRLVAFTWIDAFLTAFEGREPGGLAKRLAKLRADILPMHVWFTWRHRTFGSSANNHLLGELCGLALANARWPGLATLGPGLAKLGKLLKRETLRQFHRDGGNFEQALNYQFFAWEFCWEARQALAAADALPPARCDRIDARLGQAARFFREV
;
A
#
# COMPACT_ATOMS: atom_id res chain seq x y z
N MET A 1 13.75 21.89 -17.83
CA MET A 1 12.45 21.52 -17.23
C MET A 1 11.36 21.85 -18.23
N SER A 2 10.48 20.90 -18.58
CA SER A 2 9.43 21.15 -19.59
C SER A 2 8.29 22.03 -19.02
N PRO A 3 7.51 22.74 -19.85
CA PRO A 3 6.35 23.52 -19.37
C PRO A 3 5.34 22.68 -18.58
N VAL A 4 5.14 21.42 -18.98
CA VAL A 4 4.28 20.45 -18.27
C VAL A 4 4.82 20.17 -16.87
N GLU A 5 6.13 19.97 -16.74
CA GLU A 5 6.76 19.70 -15.45
C GLU A 5 6.68 20.91 -14.51
N VAL A 6 6.87 22.13 -15.03
CA VAL A 6 6.68 23.37 -14.25
C VAL A 6 5.25 23.46 -13.71
N ALA A 7 4.23 23.24 -14.56
CA ALA A 7 2.84 23.26 -14.14
C ALA A 7 2.52 22.20 -13.06
N LEU A 8 3.10 21.00 -13.17
CA LEU A 8 2.94 19.95 -12.17
C LEU A 8 3.61 20.30 -10.83
N ARG A 9 4.79 20.94 -10.86
CA ARG A 9 5.47 21.43 -9.65
C ARG A 9 4.68 22.55 -8.97
N LEU A 10 4.15 23.51 -9.73
CA LEU A 10 3.28 24.55 -9.21
C LEU A 10 2.01 23.96 -8.58
N ARG A 11 1.39 22.98 -9.24
CA ARG A 11 0.23 22.27 -8.67
C ARG A 11 0.58 21.56 -7.36
N LYS A 12 1.71 20.86 -7.31
CA LYS A 12 2.18 20.19 -6.08
C LYS A 12 2.37 21.20 -4.94
N LYS A 13 3.02 22.34 -5.20
CA LYS A 13 3.18 23.42 -4.21
C LYS A 13 1.85 24.01 -3.75
N GLY A 14 0.90 24.19 -4.67
CA GLY A 14 -0.46 24.59 -4.33
C GLY A 14 -1.17 23.58 -3.43
N TYR A 15 -1.00 22.28 -3.69
CA TYR A 15 -1.54 21.23 -2.82
C TYR A 15 -0.88 21.22 -1.45
N GLU A 16 0.46 21.26 -1.36
CA GLU A 16 1.19 21.36 -0.09
C GLU A 16 0.69 22.55 0.75
N PHE A 17 0.49 23.73 0.13
CA PHE A 17 -0.04 24.90 0.81
C PHE A 17 -1.47 24.69 1.35
N GLN A 18 -2.36 24.12 0.54
CA GLN A 18 -3.75 23.83 0.93
C GLN A 18 -3.84 22.76 2.01
N ASP A 19 -3.00 21.73 1.90
CA ASP A 19 -3.04 20.53 2.73
C ASP A 19 -2.29 20.74 4.06
N ALA A 20 -1.32 21.66 4.14
CA ALA A 20 -0.51 21.91 5.34
C ALA A 20 -1.30 22.31 6.60
N ARG A 21 -2.54 22.78 6.46
CA ARG A 21 -3.41 23.18 7.58
C ARG A 21 -4.66 22.31 7.71
N ARG A 22 -4.74 21.22 6.93
CA ARG A 22 -5.93 20.39 6.90
C ARG A 22 -5.94 19.42 8.08
N ASP A 23 -7.02 19.48 8.83
CA ASP A 23 -7.37 18.62 9.97
C ASP A 23 -8.64 17.80 9.72
N HIS A 24 -9.38 18.10 8.64
CA HIS A 24 -10.61 17.39 8.25
C HIS A 24 -10.57 16.87 6.81
N TRP A 25 -11.15 15.69 6.59
CA TRP A 25 -11.28 15.06 5.27
C TRP A 25 -12.74 15.13 4.79
N PRO A 26 -12.99 15.29 3.47
CA PRO A 26 -14.34 15.15 2.97
C PRO A 26 -14.87 13.76 3.29
N ALA A 27 -16.15 13.68 3.67
CA ALA A 27 -16.79 12.41 3.93
C ALA A 27 -16.82 11.56 2.64
N ALA A 28 -16.61 10.26 2.80
CA ALA A 28 -16.77 9.27 1.75
C ALA A 28 -17.58 8.09 2.30
N ASP A 29 -18.38 7.47 1.45
CA ASP A 29 -19.02 6.21 1.80
C ASP A 29 -17.94 5.11 1.82
N LEU A 30 -17.79 4.47 2.99
CA LEU A 30 -16.81 3.41 3.26
C LEU A 30 -17.47 2.03 3.31
N SER A 31 -18.67 1.90 2.75
CA SER A 31 -19.33 0.61 2.53
C SER A 31 -18.53 -0.18 1.49
N PRO A 32 -18.05 -1.40 1.83
CA PRO A 32 -17.29 -2.19 0.88
C PRO A 32 -18.20 -2.72 -0.24
N SER A 33 -17.68 -2.76 -1.45
CA SER A 33 -18.30 -3.44 -2.59
C SER A 33 -17.99 -4.95 -2.56
N SER A 34 -18.80 -5.72 -3.28
CA SER A 34 -18.49 -7.13 -3.60
C SER A 34 -17.51 -7.26 -4.78
N ALA A 35 -17.16 -6.15 -5.43
CA ALA A 35 -16.32 -6.07 -6.62
C ALA A 35 -14.83 -5.98 -6.24
N PHE A 36 -14.34 -7.01 -5.56
CA PHE A 36 -12.95 -7.19 -5.15
C PHE A 36 -12.53 -8.65 -5.37
N PRO A 37 -11.23 -8.97 -5.55
CA PRO A 37 -10.79 -10.36 -5.67
C PRO A 37 -11.37 -11.26 -4.58
N LYS A 38 -12.00 -12.36 -5.01
CA LYS A 38 -12.61 -13.34 -4.10
C LYS A 38 -11.51 -14.09 -3.37
N LEU A 39 -11.63 -14.19 -2.06
CA LEU A 39 -10.75 -15.03 -1.26
C LEU A 39 -11.03 -16.50 -1.59
N PRO A 40 -9.99 -17.35 -1.74
CA PRO A 40 -10.18 -18.79 -1.94
C PRO A 40 -10.75 -19.43 -0.66
N ASP A 41 -11.34 -20.62 -0.79
CA ASP A 41 -11.80 -21.36 0.39
C ASP A 41 -10.61 -21.69 1.31
N PRO A 42 -10.61 -21.27 2.60
CA PRO A 42 -9.56 -21.63 3.54
C PRO A 42 -9.33 -23.13 3.63
N VAL A 43 -10.35 -23.99 3.47
CA VAL A 43 -10.22 -25.45 3.54
C VAL A 43 -9.29 -25.99 2.46
N ALA A 44 -9.23 -25.35 1.29
CA ALA A 44 -8.37 -25.74 0.18
C ALA A 44 -6.88 -25.41 0.40
N ALA A 45 -6.52 -24.68 1.45
CA ALA A 45 -5.13 -24.35 1.75
C ALA A 45 -4.33 -25.60 2.17
N SER A 46 -3.19 -25.82 1.49
CA SER A 46 -2.31 -26.94 1.77
C SER A 46 -1.65 -26.84 3.15
N GLU A 47 -1.30 -27.99 3.73
CA GLU A 47 -0.63 -28.05 5.03
C GLU A 47 0.69 -27.25 5.08
N PRO A 48 1.58 -27.32 4.05
CA PRO A 48 2.79 -26.49 4.04
C PRO A 48 2.51 -24.98 4.08
N LEU A 49 1.44 -24.52 3.42
CA LEU A 49 1.05 -23.11 3.44
C LEU A 49 0.55 -22.71 4.84
N ARG A 50 -0.28 -23.54 5.47
CA ARG A 50 -0.80 -23.31 6.83
C ARG A 50 0.33 -23.20 7.84
N GLU A 51 1.25 -24.15 7.81
CA GLU A 51 2.41 -24.20 8.70
C GLU A 51 3.37 -23.03 8.47
N SER A 52 3.60 -22.64 7.20
CA SER A 52 4.41 -21.45 6.91
C SER A 52 3.77 -20.18 7.44
N LEU A 53 2.45 -20.01 7.25
CA LEU A 53 1.72 -18.84 7.72
C LEU A 53 1.67 -18.77 9.24
N LYS A 54 1.52 -19.92 9.91
CA LYS A 54 1.57 -20.01 11.37
C LYS A 54 2.91 -19.50 11.91
N ARG A 55 4.02 -20.01 11.39
CA ARG A 55 5.37 -19.57 11.78
C ARG A 55 5.58 -18.07 11.53
N ASP A 56 5.10 -17.56 10.39
CA ASP A 56 5.21 -16.13 10.09
C ASP A 56 4.39 -15.28 11.05
N ALA A 57 3.17 -15.69 11.39
CA ALA A 57 2.32 -14.97 12.34
C ALA A 57 2.92 -14.98 13.75
N GLU A 58 3.45 -16.11 14.21
CA GLU A 58 4.15 -16.23 15.50
C GLU A 58 5.39 -15.33 15.54
N ARG A 59 6.21 -15.35 14.47
CA ARG A 59 7.39 -14.48 14.35
C ARG A 59 7.02 -13.00 14.39
N VAL A 60 6.02 -12.58 13.59
CA VAL A 60 5.56 -11.17 13.57
C VAL A 60 4.98 -10.76 14.92
N ALA A 61 4.18 -11.61 15.55
CA ALA A 61 3.62 -11.34 16.88
C ALA A 61 4.70 -11.18 17.96
N ALA A 62 5.85 -11.84 17.80
CA ALA A 62 7.02 -11.70 18.66
C ALA A 62 7.94 -10.52 18.27
N GLY A 63 7.54 -9.67 17.32
CA GLY A 63 8.34 -8.52 16.85
C GLY A 63 9.43 -8.87 15.83
N GLY A 64 9.50 -10.11 15.35
CA GLY A 64 10.41 -10.47 14.27
C GLY A 64 9.87 -10.04 12.91
N LEU A 65 10.49 -9.08 12.23
CA LEU A 65 10.13 -8.64 10.88
C LEU A 65 11.22 -9.00 9.85
N ARG A 66 10.82 -9.15 8.58
CA ARG A 66 11.74 -9.32 7.46
C ARG A 66 11.79 -8.06 6.63
N PHE A 67 12.76 -7.20 6.91
CA PHE A 67 12.98 -5.98 6.16
C PHE A 67 13.44 -6.35 4.74
N PHE A 68 12.83 -5.71 3.74
CA PHE A 68 13.12 -5.92 2.32
C PHE A 68 13.00 -7.39 1.87
N GLY A 69 12.19 -8.18 2.59
CA GLY A 69 11.92 -9.59 2.32
C GLY A 69 13.00 -10.59 2.74
N HIS A 70 14.17 -10.14 3.21
CA HIS A 70 15.31 -11.03 3.47
C HIS A 70 16.12 -10.73 4.74
N LEU A 71 16.02 -9.51 5.29
CA LEU A 71 16.77 -9.12 6.48
C LEU A 71 15.91 -9.31 7.73
N ASP A 72 16.26 -10.27 8.58
CA ASP A 72 15.56 -10.47 9.86
C ASP A 72 15.94 -9.35 10.85
N VAL A 73 14.92 -8.65 11.36
CA VAL A 73 15.06 -7.51 12.28
C VAL A 73 14.12 -7.71 13.46
N GLN A 74 14.63 -7.57 14.67
CA GLN A 74 13.83 -7.57 15.89
C GLN A 74 13.30 -6.15 16.14
N THR A 75 11.98 -6.03 16.25
CA THR A 75 11.27 -4.79 16.58
C THR A 75 10.44 -4.93 17.84
N ASP A 76 9.91 -3.79 18.31
CA ASP A 76 8.82 -3.75 19.27
C ASP A 76 7.52 -4.29 18.63
N THR A 77 6.50 -4.52 19.46
CA THR A 77 5.18 -4.97 18.99
C THR A 77 4.04 -4.24 19.72
N PRO A 78 3.37 -3.25 19.09
CA PRO A 78 3.65 -2.66 17.77
C PRO A 78 5.05 -2.05 17.63
N PRO A 79 5.61 -1.91 16.41
CA PRO A 79 6.90 -1.26 16.19
C PRO A 79 6.89 0.20 16.63
N ASN A 80 8.01 0.68 17.17
CA ASN A 80 8.30 2.11 17.27
C ASN A 80 8.43 2.70 15.85
N TRP A 81 7.38 3.38 15.39
CA TRP A 81 7.31 3.95 14.05
C TRP A 81 8.35 5.02 13.77
N GLN A 82 8.97 5.62 14.80
CA GLN A 82 9.98 6.64 14.65
C GLN A 82 11.41 6.11 14.82
N ARG A 83 11.62 4.79 14.76
CA ARG A 83 12.93 4.16 14.93
C ARG A 83 13.47 3.57 13.62
N ASP A 84 14.71 3.91 13.30
CA ASP A 84 15.50 3.12 12.36
C ASP A 84 16.12 1.94 13.13
N TYR A 85 15.50 0.76 13.00
CA TYR A 85 15.95 -0.44 13.68
C TYR A 85 17.30 -0.97 13.21
N LEU A 86 17.77 -0.60 12.01
CA LEU A 86 19.08 -1.02 11.52
C LEU A 86 20.20 -0.13 12.06
N ALA A 87 19.94 1.18 12.15
CA ALA A 87 20.88 2.13 12.75
C ALA A 87 20.78 2.16 14.29
N GLY A 88 19.67 1.68 14.87
CA GLY A 88 19.44 1.66 16.31
C GLY A 88 19.07 3.02 16.90
N VAL A 89 18.63 3.97 16.05
CA VAL A 89 18.37 5.36 16.43
C VAL A 89 16.90 5.74 16.28
N ASP A 90 16.42 6.59 17.18
CA ASP A 90 15.08 7.15 17.12
C ASP A 90 15.13 8.54 16.48
N VAL A 91 14.23 8.79 15.53
CA VAL A 91 14.13 10.03 14.77
C VAL A 91 12.75 10.69 14.89
N PRO A 92 12.22 10.90 16.12
CA PRO A 92 10.90 11.48 16.32
C PRO A 92 10.83 12.91 15.78
N THR A 93 9.69 13.27 15.19
CA THR A 93 9.47 14.62 14.67
C THR A 93 8.00 14.99 14.66
N GLY A 94 7.71 16.24 15.05
CA GLY A 94 6.39 16.86 14.90
C GLY A 94 6.30 17.77 13.66
N LEU A 95 7.32 17.76 12.79
CA LEU A 95 7.36 18.64 11.62
C LEU A 95 6.41 18.15 10.54
N SER A 96 5.89 19.11 9.76
CA SER A 96 5.13 18.81 8.55
C SER A 96 5.99 18.04 7.56
N ALA A 97 5.45 16.95 7.01
CA ALA A 97 6.07 16.13 5.98
C ALA A 97 6.44 16.92 4.72
N PHE A 98 5.77 18.04 4.44
CA PHE A 98 6.08 18.92 3.30
C PHE A 98 7.35 19.75 3.49
N LYS A 99 7.89 19.79 4.72
CA LYS A 99 9.13 20.49 5.08
C LYS A 99 10.29 19.53 5.34
N LEU A 100 10.02 18.23 5.40
CA LEU A 100 11.03 17.22 5.68
C LEU A 100 11.79 16.83 4.41
N ASN A 101 13.11 16.77 4.51
CA ASN A 101 13.94 16.12 3.51
C ASN A 101 14.27 14.70 3.96
N HIS A 102 13.54 13.71 3.45
CA HIS A 102 13.75 12.31 3.79
C HIS A 102 15.09 11.72 3.29
N ARG A 103 15.96 12.52 2.66
CA ARG A 103 17.33 12.14 2.31
C ARG A 103 18.36 12.59 3.36
N GLU A 104 17.94 13.41 4.31
CA GLU A 104 18.80 14.04 5.33
C GLU A 104 18.21 13.78 6.71
N LEU A 105 18.11 12.50 7.07
CA LEU A 105 17.70 12.12 8.43
C LEU A 105 18.88 12.32 9.39
N PRO A 106 18.61 12.65 10.66
CA PRO A 106 19.66 12.82 11.66
C PRO A 106 20.34 11.49 12.01
N ASP A 107 21.51 11.59 12.63
CA ASP A 107 22.18 10.49 13.35
C ASP A 107 22.43 9.21 12.53
N GLY A 108 22.64 9.37 11.21
CA GLY A 108 22.94 8.26 10.30
C GLY A 108 21.74 7.38 9.96
N ALA A 109 20.52 7.76 10.36
CA ALA A 109 19.31 7.04 10.02
C ALA A 109 19.04 7.04 8.51
N ALA A 110 18.37 6.00 8.05
CA ALA A 110 17.91 5.85 6.69
C ALA A 110 16.37 5.77 6.65
N ILE A 111 15.79 6.43 5.65
CA ILE A 111 14.33 6.49 5.53
C ILE A 111 13.68 5.13 5.22
N LYS A 112 14.37 4.25 4.48
CA LYS A 112 13.81 2.97 4.05
C LYS A 112 13.57 2.02 5.23
N PRO A 113 14.55 1.76 6.11
CA PRO A 113 14.32 1.00 7.34
C PRO A 113 13.21 1.58 8.22
N LEU A 114 13.11 2.91 8.29
CA LEU A 114 12.05 3.59 9.04
C LEU A 114 10.66 3.32 8.45
N TRP A 115 10.51 3.39 7.13
CA TRP A 115 9.24 3.12 6.45
C TRP A 115 8.84 1.64 6.44
N GLU A 116 9.80 0.73 6.50
CA GLU A 116 9.58 -0.72 6.32
C GLU A 116 8.48 -1.32 7.23
N PRO A 117 8.48 -1.11 8.57
CA PRO A 117 7.38 -1.58 9.41
C PRO A 117 6.04 -0.90 9.08
N SER A 118 6.07 0.37 8.66
CA SER A 118 4.91 1.17 8.25
C SER A 118 4.35 0.81 6.86
N ARG A 119 4.93 -0.18 6.16
CA ARG A 119 4.33 -0.76 4.94
C ARG A 119 3.28 -1.83 5.25
N TRP A 120 3.15 -2.20 6.53
CA TRP A 120 2.13 -3.10 7.06
C TRP A 120 2.16 -4.54 6.51
N TYR A 121 3.31 -5.02 6.04
CA TYR A 121 3.49 -6.43 5.68
C TYR A 121 3.24 -7.38 6.88
N GLY A 122 3.67 -6.99 8.08
CA GLY A 122 3.39 -7.71 9.33
C GLY A 122 1.88 -7.84 9.59
N PRO A 123 1.15 -6.72 9.71
CA PRO A 123 -0.32 -6.71 9.80
C PRO A 123 -1.02 -7.55 8.71
N VAL A 124 -0.58 -7.50 7.45
CA VAL A 124 -1.13 -8.37 6.38
C VAL A 124 -0.97 -9.86 6.74
N ARG A 125 0.21 -10.28 7.21
CA ARG A 125 0.44 -11.68 7.63
C ARG A 125 -0.42 -12.08 8.83
N LEU A 126 -0.60 -11.19 9.80
CA LEU A 126 -1.46 -11.42 10.95
C LEU A 126 -2.95 -11.56 10.54
N ALA A 127 -3.43 -10.71 9.63
CA ALA A 127 -4.78 -10.78 9.08
C ALA A 127 -4.99 -12.08 8.26
N GLN A 128 -4.00 -12.50 7.48
CA GLN A 128 -4.01 -13.79 6.78
C GLN A 128 -4.15 -14.96 7.77
N ALA A 129 -3.36 -14.98 8.85
CA ALA A 129 -3.43 -16.04 9.86
C ALA A 129 -4.78 -16.07 10.59
N CYS A 130 -5.35 -14.89 10.89
CA CYS A 130 -6.70 -14.79 11.43
C CYS A 130 -7.73 -15.45 10.52
N TRP A 131 -7.71 -15.10 9.24
CA TRP A 131 -8.67 -15.60 8.28
C TRP A 131 -8.47 -17.08 7.92
N LEU A 132 -7.25 -17.50 7.58
CA LEU A 132 -6.97 -18.83 7.04
C LEU A 132 -6.85 -19.90 8.13
N LEU A 133 -6.25 -19.56 9.28
CA LEU A 133 -6.03 -20.49 10.40
C LEU A 133 -7.09 -20.36 11.51
N GLY A 134 -8.00 -19.39 11.41
CA GLY A 134 -8.99 -19.11 12.45
C GLY A 134 -8.38 -18.47 13.71
N ASN A 135 -7.15 -17.94 13.63
CA ASN A 135 -6.47 -17.36 14.79
C ASN A 135 -6.96 -15.94 15.09
N ARG A 136 -8.04 -15.81 15.86
CA ARG A 136 -8.61 -14.51 16.27
C ARG A 136 -7.57 -13.56 16.88
N ARG A 137 -6.65 -14.08 17.71
CA ARG A 137 -5.61 -13.29 18.37
C ARG A 137 -4.68 -12.61 17.36
N SER A 138 -4.36 -13.26 16.24
CA SER A 138 -3.61 -12.60 15.16
C SER A 138 -4.40 -11.43 14.57
N GLY A 139 -5.72 -11.56 14.44
CA GLY A 139 -6.59 -10.47 13.99
C GLY A 139 -6.61 -9.29 14.96
N GLU A 140 -6.73 -9.56 16.27
CA GLU A 140 -6.65 -8.53 17.31
C GLU A 140 -5.31 -7.79 17.26
N HIS A 141 -4.21 -8.55 17.16
CA HIS A 141 -2.86 -7.99 17.11
C HIS A 141 -2.60 -7.16 15.83
N CYS A 142 -3.16 -7.59 14.70
CA CYS A 142 -3.16 -6.79 13.47
C CYS A 142 -3.82 -5.42 13.70
N LEU A 143 -4.96 -5.39 14.39
CA LEU A 143 -5.68 -4.15 14.65
C LEU A 143 -4.95 -3.29 15.69
N ASP A 144 -4.30 -3.89 16.69
CA ASP A 144 -3.47 -3.16 17.67
C ASP A 144 -2.36 -2.36 16.97
N TRP A 145 -1.67 -2.98 16.00
CA TRP A 145 -0.64 -2.31 15.22
C TRP A 145 -1.17 -1.15 14.38
N LEU A 146 -2.34 -1.33 13.73
CA LEU A 146 -2.94 -0.28 12.91
C LEU A 146 -3.46 0.89 13.75
N GLU A 147 -4.07 0.60 14.90
CA GLU A 147 -4.56 1.61 15.84
C GLU A 147 -3.40 2.42 16.43
N ASP A 148 -2.31 1.75 16.81
CA ASP A 148 -1.10 2.41 17.29
C ASP A 148 -0.42 3.25 16.18
N TRP A 149 -0.37 2.74 14.94
CA TRP A 149 0.15 3.51 13.81
C TRP A 149 -0.65 4.80 13.59
N VAL A 150 -1.98 4.71 13.57
CA VAL A 150 -2.88 5.86 13.39
C VAL A 150 -2.68 6.90 14.50
N ALA A 151 -2.53 6.45 15.75
CA ALA A 151 -2.32 7.33 16.90
C ALA A 151 -0.98 8.09 16.83
N ASN A 152 0.06 7.46 16.32
CA ASN A 152 1.43 7.99 16.34
C ASN A 152 1.91 8.61 15.00
N ASN A 153 1.11 8.50 13.93
CA ASN A 153 1.50 8.98 12.59
C ASN A 153 0.40 9.84 11.94
N PRO A 154 0.06 11.00 12.54
CA PRO A 154 -1.03 11.83 12.04
C PRO A 154 -0.79 12.30 10.60
N PRO A 155 -1.84 12.45 9.77
CA PRO A 155 -1.71 12.88 8.39
C PRO A 155 -0.84 14.12 8.21
N TYR A 156 0.08 14.04 7.24
CA TYR A 156 1.01 15.11 6.85
C TYR A 156 2.07 15.50 7.88
N ILE A 157 2.20 14.75 8.98
CA ILE A 157 3.24 14.95 9.99
C ILE A 157 4.24 13.80 9.92
N GLY A 158 5.52 14.16 10.01
CA GLY A 158 6.59 13.19 10.13
C GLY A 158 6.91 12.40 8.86
N TRP A 159 7.83 11.46 9.03
CA TRP A 159 8.54 10.79 7.93
C TRP A 159 7.63 9.92 7.07
N HIS A 160 6.62 9.28 7.67
CA HIS A 160 5.71 8.35 6.99
C HIS A 160 4.80 9.01 5.94
N TRP A 161 4.64 10.33 6.01
CA TRP A 161 3.85 11.11 5.06
C TRP A 161 4.69 11.87 4.03
N THR A 162 5.98 11.55 3.89
CA THR A 162 6.87 12.23 2.91
C THR A 162 6.88 11.57 1.53
N SER A 163 6.21 10.41 1.36
CA SER A 163 6.17 9.64 0.11
C SER A 163 4.75 9.15 -0.21
N ALA A 164 4.25 9.52 -1.40
CA ALA A 164 2.96 9.04 -1.90
C ALA A 164 2.98 7.54 -2.23
N LEU A 165 4.13 7.00 -2.65
CA LEU A 165 4.31 5.55 -2.84
C LEU A 165 4.06 4.79 -1.53
N GLU A 166 4.63 5.25 -0.41
CA GLU A 166 4.45 4.60 0.90
C GLU A 166 2.98 4.64 1.35
N SER A 167 2.28 5.75 1.07
CA SER A 167 0.83 5.85 1.30
C SER A 167 0.03 4.90 0.39
N GLY A 168 0.42 4.77 -0.89
CA GLY A 168 -0.17 3.83 -1.83
C GLY A 168 0.02 2.37 -1.41
N MET A 169 1.20 1.99 -0.92
CA MET A 169 1.45 0.64 -0.40
C MET A 169 0.64 0.35 0.86
N ARG A 170 0.48 1.32 1.75
CA ARG A 170 -0.43 1.20 2.90
C ARG A 170 -1.89 1.00 2.47
N LEU A 171 -2.35 1.65 1.40
CA LEU A 171 -3.67 1.38 0.84
C LEU A 171 -3.80 -0.06 0.33
N VAL A 172 -2.78 -0.59 -0.37
CA VAL A 172 -2.75 -2.00 -0.80
C VAL A 172 -2.85 -2.93 0.40
N ALA A 173 -1.98 -2.75 1.40
CA ALA A 173 -1.95 -3.57 2.61
C ALA A 173 -3.28 -3.52 3.37
N PHE A 174 -3.80 -2.33 3.63
CA PHE A 174 -5.06 -2.16 4.37
C PHE A 174 -6.26 -2.74 3.64
N THR A 175 -6.31 -2.63 2.31
CA THR A 175 -7.39 -3.25 1.50
C THR A 175 -7.42 -4.77 1.70
N TRP A 176 -6.26 -5.42 1.71
CA TRP A 176 -6.15 -6.87 1.95
C TRP A 176 -6.43 -7.24 3.41
N ILE A 177 -5.91 -6.49 4.39
CA ILE A 177 -6.23 -6.68 5.81
C ILE A 177 -7.74 -6.64 6.02
N ASP A 178 -8.40 -5.63 5.46
CA ASP A 178 -9.84 -5.45 5.58
C ASP A 178 -10.61 -6.62 4.95
N ALA A 179 -10.17 -7.12 3.79
CA ALA A 179 -10.75 -8.28 3.12
C ALA A 179 -10.68 -9.54 4.00
N PHE A 180 -9.50 -9.85 4.56
CA PHE A 180 -9.31 -11.03 5.41
C PHE A 180 -10.13 -10.95 6.69
N LEU A 181 -10.07 -9.82 7.41
CA LEU A 181 -10.76 -9.68 8.69
C LEU A 181 -12.28 -9.60 8.54
N THR A 182 -12.78 -8.96 7.46
CA THR A 182 -14.22 -8.98 7.15
C THR A 182 -14.71 -10.40 6.85
N ALA A 183 -13.95 -11.18 6.08
CA ALA A 183 -14.31 -12.57 5.75
C ALA A 183 -14.20 -13.51 6.96
N PHE A 184 -13.32 -13.23 7.92
CA PHE A 184 -13.28 -13.93 9.19
C PHE A 184 -14.50 -13.59 10.07
N GLU A 185 -14.78 -12.31 10.30
CA GLU A 185 -15.92 -11.88 11.13
C GLU A 185 -17.29 -12.31 10.57
N GLY A 186 -17.41 -12.45 9.25
CA GLY A 186 -18.62 -13.00 8.63
C GLY A 186 -18.89 -14.47 8.97
N ARG A 187 -17.85 -15.23 9.36
CA ARG A 187 -17.96 -16.64 9.81
C ARG A 187 -17.95 -16.75 11.33
N GLU A 188 -17.13 -15.94 11.98
CA GLU A 188 -16.89 -15.94 13.42
C GLU A 188 -17.03 -14.50 13.96
N PRO A 189 -18.25 -14.03 14.28
CA PRO A 189 -18.44 -12.70 14.84
C PRO A 189 -17.75 -12.56 16.20
N GLY A 190 -16.99 -11.48 16.42
CA GLY A 190 -16.27 -11.32 17.69
C GLY A 190 -15.59 -9.98 17.92
N GLY A 191 -16.08 -8.91 17.29
CA GLY A 191 -15.76 -7.53 17.65
C GLY A 191 -14.68 -6.87 16.78
N LEU A 192 -13.96 -7.62 15.94
CA LEU A 192 -12.99 -7.03 15.01
C LEU A 192 -13.69 -6.10 14.01
N ALA A 193 -14.93 -6.39 13.64
CA ALA A 193 -15.71 -5.60 12.69
C ALA A 193 -15.87 -4.13 13.11
N LYS A 194 -16.10 -3.87 14.42
CA LYS A 194 -16.26 -2.50 14.95
C LYS A 194 -14.95 -1.72 14.90
N ARG A 195 -13.85 -2.35 15.34
CA ARG A 195 -12.50 -1.76 15.29
C ARG A 195 -12.07 -1.48 13.84
N LEU A 196 -12.31 -2.44 12.95
CA LEU A 196 -12.02 -2.30 11.52
C LEU A 196 -12.83 -1.17 10.87
N ALA A 197 -14.12 -1.01 11.22
CA ALA A 197 -14.94 0.09 10.74
C ALA A 197 -14.39 1.48 11.15
N LYS A 198 -13.90 1.60 12.39
CA LYS A 198 -13.23 2.83 12.86
C LYS A 198 -11.94 3.07 12.06
N LEU A 199 -11.10 2.05 11.89
CA LEU A 199 -9.86 2.16 11.12
C LEU A 199 -10.09 2.53 9.65
N ARG A 200 -11.18 2.08 9.01
CA ARG A 200 -11.55 2.55 7.67
C ARG A 200 -11.68 4.07 7.62
N ALA A 201 -12.37 4.67 8.61
CA ALA A 201 -12.53 6.11 8.70
C ALA A 201 -11.21 6.84 9.01
N ASP A 202 -10.36 6.22 9.85
CA ASP A 202 -9.09 6.79 10.28
C ASP A 202 -7.93 6.60 9.28
N ILE A 203 -8.09 5.74 8.26
CA ILE A 203 -7.02 5.42 7.28
C ILE A 203 -7.40 5.82 5.86
N LEU A 204 -8.61 5.51 5.38
CA LEU A 204 -8.90 5.59 3.94
C LEU A 204 -8.93 7.02 3.40
N PRO A 205 -9.67 7.99 3.99
CA PRO A 205 -9.85 9.30 3.39
C PRO A 205 -8.55 10.07 3.20
N MET A 206 -7.70 10.11 4.23
CA MET A 206 -6.39 10.77 4.21
C MET A 206 -5.41 10.08 3.27
N HIS A 207 -5.35 8.75 3.23
CA HIS A 207 -4.41 8.04 2.37
C HIS A 207 -4.79 8.17 0.90
N VAL A 208 -6.07 8.04 0.54
CA VAL A 208 -6.54 8.26 -0.84
C VAL A 208 -6.30 9.70 -1.28
N TRP A 209 -6.67 10.67 -0.43
CA TRP A 209 -6.48 12.08 -0.73
C TRP A 209 -5.01 12.44 -0.93
N PHE A 210 -4.15 12.03 0.00
CA PHE A 210 -2.71 12.28 -0.07
C PHE A 210 -2.09 11.59 -1.28
N THR A 211 -2.32 10.28 -1.45
CA THR A 211 -1.75 9.50 -2.56
C THR A 211 -2.13 10.11 -3.89
N TRP A 212 -3.40 10.51 -4.09
CA TRP A 212 -3.78 11.14 -5.34
C TRP A 212 -3.14 12.50 -5.55
N ARG A 213 -3.21 13.42 -4.58
CA ARG A 213 -2.76 14.80 -4.78
C ARG A 213 -1.24 14.92 -4.86
N HIS A 214 -0.53 14.15 -4.03
CA HIS A 214 0.93 14.21 -3.90
C HIS A 214 1.66 13.14 -4.72
N ARG A 215 0.93 12.41 -5.57
CA ARG A 215 1.46 11.42 -6.52
C ARG A 215 2.66 11.94 -7.29
N THR A 216 3.57 11.03 -7.56
CA THR A 216 4.85 11.31 -8.18
C THR A 216 4.69 11.58 -9.68
N PHE A 217 5.49 12.49 -10.22
CA PHE A 217 5.52 12.85 -11.64
C PHE A 217 6.96 13.16 -12.09
N GLY A 218 7.20 13.25 -13.41
CA GLY A 218 8.53 13.52 -13.96
C GLY A 218 9.48 12.34 -13.82
N SER A 219 10.76 12.61 -13.55
CA SER A 219 11.81 11.57 -13.45
C SER A 219 11.61 10.61 -12.27
N SER A 220 10.89 11.03 -11.24
CA SER A 220 10.56 10.17 -10.10
C SER A 220 9.31 9.31 -10.35
N ALA A 221 8.60 9.48 -11.48
CA ALA A 221 7.37 8.75 -11.80
C ALA A 221 7.63 7.34 -12.33
N ASN A 222 8.50 6.61 -11.66
CA ASN A 222 8.91 5.26 -11.98
C ASN A 222 7.96 4.25 -11.32
N ASN A 223 8.46 3.13 -10.78
CA ASN A 223 7.67 2.22 -9.94
C ASN A 223 6.82 2.94 -8.87
N HIS A 224 7.24 4.13 -8.41
CA HIS A 224 6.47 4.96 -7.47
C HIS A 224 5.06 5.24 -7.97
N LEU A 225 4.91 5.73 -9.21
CA LEU A 225 3.59 6.06 -9.75
C LEU A 225 2.74 4.80 -9.95
N LEU A 226 3.34 3.66 -10.26
CA LEU A 226 2.60 2.39 -10.36
C LEU A 226 2.08 1.94 -8.99
N GLY A 227 2.88 2.04 -7.93
CA GLY A 227 2.43 1.71 -6.58
C GLY A 227 1.34 2.66 -6.06
N GLU A 228 1.46 3.96 -6.34
CA GLU A 228 0.43 4.96 -6.02
C GLU A 228 -0.89 4.67 -6.74
N LEU A 229 -0.84 4.34 -8.03
CA LEU A 229 -2.03 3.97 -8.81
C LEU A 229 -2.62 2.63 -8.35
N CYS A 230 -1.78 1.68 -7.94
CA CYS A 230 -2.20 0.39 -7.42
C CYS A 230 -3.01 0.55 -6.14
N GLY A 231 -2.46 1.26 -5.14
CA GLY A 231 -3.17 1.54 -3.89
C GLY A 231 -4.52 2.23 -4.10
N LEU A 232 -4.57 3.24 -4.98
CA LEU A 232 -5.82 3.92 -5.32
C LEU A 232 -6.83 3.01 -6.04
N ALA A 233 -6.36 2.11 -6.92
CA ALA A 233 -7.22 1.17 -7.64
C ALA A 233 -7.84 0.13 -6.70
N LEU A 234 -7.04 -0.48 -5.83
CA LEU A 234 -7.51 -1.45 -4.84
C LEU A 234 -8.51 -0.81 -3.87
N ALA A 235 -8.16 0.36 -3.31
CA ALA A 235 -9.02 1.07 -2.37
C ALA A 235 -10.34 1.48 -3.01
N ASN A 236 -10.35 2.05 -4.23
CA ASN A 236 -11.59 2.44 -4.90
C ASN A 236 -12.42 1.24 -5.39
N ALA A 237 -11.79 0.10 -5.72
CA ALA A 237 -12.53 -1.10 -6.10
C ALA A 237 -13.27 -1.66 -4.88
N ARG A 238 -12.56 -1.74 -3.75
CA ARG A 238 -13.16 -2.19 -2.49
C ARG A 238 -14.16 -1.19 -1.92
N TRP A 239 -13.91 0.11 -2.02
CA TRP A 239 -14.78 1.17 -1.49
C TRP A 239 -15.05 2.24 -2.57
N PRO A 240 -16.10 2.07 -3.40
CA PRO A 240 -16.39 2.97 -4.52
C PRO A 240 -16.64 4.43 -4.10
N GLY A 241 -17.13 4.66 -2.88
CA GLY A 241 -17.36 5.99 -2.33
C GLY A 241 -16.10 6.85 -2.21
N LEU A 242 -14.90 6.24 -2.15
CA LEU A 242 -13.62 6.95 -2.12
C LEU A 242 -13.30 7.68 -3.43
N ALA A 243 -14.02 7.38 -4.53
CA ALA A 243 -13.86 8.08 -5.80
C ALA A 243 -14.15 9.59 -5.71
N THR A 244 -14.85 10.05 -4.66
CA THR A 244 -15.08 11.49 -4.39
C THR A 244 -13.81 12.23 -3.95
N LEU A 245 -12.83 11.50 -3.41
CA LEU A 245 -11.57 12.04 -2.87
C LEU A 245 -10.43 12.02 -3.89
N GLY A 246 -10.64 11.38 -5.04
CA GLY A 246 -9.59 11.09 -6.00
C GLY A 246 -10.12 10.76 -7.40
N PRO A 247 -9.38 9.97 -8.20
CA PRO A 247 -9.81 9.55 -9.52
C PRO A 247 -10.73 8.32 -9.42
N GLY A 248 -11.85 8.31 -10.14
CA GLY A 248 -12.65 7.09 -10.29
C GLY A 248 -11.91 5.97 -11.04
N LEU A 249 -12.40 4.74 -10.89
CA LEU A 249 -11.76 3.52 -11.43
C LEU A 249 -11.49 3.57 -12.95
N ALA A 250 -12.40 4.12 -13.74
CA ALA A 250 -12.21 4.26 -15.19
C ALA A 250 -10.98 5.13 -15.55
N LYS A 251 -10.69 6.15 -14.74
CA LYS A 251 -9.50 7.01 -14.92
C LYS A 251 -8.25 6.28 -14.44
N LEU A 252 -8.33 5.58 -13.32
CA LEU A 252 -7.25 4.74 -12.81
C LEU A 252 -6.84 3.68 -13.82
N GLY A 253 -7.79 2.96 -14.44
CA GLY A 253 -7.49 1.97 -15.47
C GLY A 253 -6.86 2.56 -16.74
N LYS A 254 -7.22 3.79 -17.13
CA LYS A 254 -6.53 4.51 -18.22
C LYS A 254 -5.08 4.84 -17.85
N LEU A 255 -4.84 5.31 -16.62
CA LEU A 255 -3.52 5.64 -16.12
C LEU A 255 -2.64 4.40 -15.96
N LEU A 256 -3.18 3.33 -15.36
CA LEU A 256 -2.48 2.05 -15.21
C LEU A 256 -2.00 1.53 -16.56
N LYS A 257 -2.91 1.40 -17.55
CA LYS A 257 -2.55 0.98 -18.90
C LYS A 257 -1.42 1.84 -19.48
N ARG A 258 -1.52 3.17 -19.34
CA ARG A 258 -0.51 4.09 -19.86
C ARG A 258 0.85 3.84 -19.22
N GLU A 259 0.89 3.76 -17.89
CA GLU A 259 2.14 3.58 -17.16
C GLU A 259 2.73 2.19 -17.34
N THR A 260 1.94 1.11 -17.32
CA THR A 260 2.43 -0.25 -17.63
C THR A 260 3.08 -0.30 -19.01
N LEU A 261 2.45 0.31 -20.03
CA LEU A 261 2.99 0.31 -21.38
C LEU A 261 4.19 1.24 -21.58
N ARG A 262 4.37 2.23 -20.70
CA ARG A 262 5.50 3.16 -20.72
C ARG A 262 6.70 2.60 -19.97
N GLN A 263 6.46 1.93 -18.85
CA GLN A 263 7.50 1.53 -17.91
C GLN A 263 8.08 0.15 -18.20
N PHE A 264 7.31 -0.76 -18.80
CA PHE A 264 7.85 -2.00 -19.35
C PHE A 264 8.04 -1.82 -20.85
N HIS A 265 9.19 -2.17 -21.40
CA HIS A 265 9.49 -2.09 -22.83
C HIS A 265 8.85 -3.27 -23.60
N ARG A 266 9.01 -3.29 -24.94
CA ARG A 266 8.41 -4.34 -25.79
C ARG A 266 9.08 -5.71 -25.59
N ASP A 267 10.34 -5.71 -25.21
CA ASP A 267 11.13 -6.88 -24.80
C ASP A 267 10.79 -7.37 -23.39
N GLY A 268 10.05 -6.57 -22.60
CA GLY A 268 9.64 -6.90 -21.24
C GLY A 268 10.47 -6.23 -20.15
N GLY A 269 11.62 -5.65 -20.46
CA GLY A 269 12.46 -4.98 -19.46
C GLY A 269 11.80 -3.72 -18.90
N ASN A 270 11.89 -3.50 -17.59
CA ASN A 270 11.47 -2.25 -16.96
C ASN A 270 12.50 -1.15 -17.23
N PHE A 271 12.02 0.06 -17.48
CA PHE A 271 12.85 1.19 -17.88
C PHE A 271 13.84 1.65 -16.79
N GLU A 272 13.67 1.24 -15.54
CA GLU A 272 14.63 1.46 -14.44
C GLU A 272 15.83 0.52 -14.50
N GLN A 273 15.80 -0.51 -15.37
CA GLN A 273 16.91 -1.43 -15.63
C GLN A 273 17.47 -2.12 -14.38
N ALA A 274 16.62 -2.42 -13.41
CA ALA A 274 16.97 -3.19 -12.22
C ALA A 274 15.91 -4.26 -11.92
N LEU A 275 16.36 -5.50 -11.68
CA LEU A 275 15.47 -6.65 -11.52
C LEU A 275 14.55 -6.56 -10.29
N ASN A 276 15.01 -5.92 -9.21
CA ASN A 276 14.15 -5.65 -8.05
C ASN A 276 12.99 -4.70 -8.41
N TYR A 277 13.25 -3.65 -9.20
CA TYR A 277 12.20 -2.73 -9.66
C TYR A 277 11.32 -3.34 -10.75
N GLN A 278 11.86 -4.23 -11.59
CA GLN A 278 11.10 -5.04 -12.54
C GLN A 278 10.00 -5.82 -11.81
N PHE A 279 10.39 -6.63 -10.81
CA PHE A 279 9.45 -7.47 -10.06
C PHE A 279 8.43 -6.61 -9.29
N PHE A 280 8.91 -5.60 -8.58
CA PHE A 280 8.05 -4.75 -7.76
C PHE A 280 7.01 -3.95 -8.57
N ALA A 281 7.43 -3.37 -9.70
CA ALA A 281 6.51 -2.68 -10.61
C ALA A 281 5.51 -3.65 -11.27
N TRP A 282 5.92 -4.89 -11.50
CA TRP A 282 5.06 -5.92 -12.07
C TRP A 282 3.95 -6.30 -11.10
N GLU A 283 4.28 -6.52 -9.81
CA GLU A 283 3.32 -6.81 -8.75
C GLU A 283 2.28 -5.69 -8.63
N PHE A 284 2.69 -4.41 -8.63
CA PHE A 284 1.74 -3.30 -8.61
C PHE A 284 0.80 -3.30 -9.81
N CYS A 285 1.32 -3.57 -11.01
CA CYS A 285 0.48 -3.62 -12.20
C CYS A 285 -0.52 -4.78 -12.13
N TRP A 286 -0.07 -5.94 -11.67
CA TRP A 286 -0.88 -7.14 -11.55
C TRP A 286 -2.02 -6.94 -10.55
N GLU A 287 -1.71 -6.51 -9.33
CA GLU A 287 -2.69 -6.24 -8.28
C GLU A 287 -3.74 -5.21 -8.74
N ALA A 288 -3.30 -4.08 -9.30
CA ALA A 288 -4.19 -3.04 -9.80
C ALA A 288 -5.09 -3.54 -10.93
N ARG A 289 -4.55 -4.34 -11.86
CA ARG A 289 -5.29 -4.96 -12.95
C ARG A 289 -6.38 -5.88 -12.40
N GLN A 290 -6.05 -6.73 -11.43
CA GLN A 290 -7.01 -7.66 -10.82
C GLN A 290 -8.17 -6.93 -10.16
N ALA A 291 -7.89 -5.88 -9.37
CA ALA A 291 -8.91 -5.06 -8.73
C ALA A 291 -9.82 -4.34 -9.75
N LEU A 292 -9.22 -3.75 -10.80
CA LEU A 292 -9.98 -3.06 -11.84
C LEU A 292 -10.85 -4.02 -12.67
N ALA A 293 -10.37 -5.23 -12.93
CA ALA A 293 -11.14 -6.26 -13.63
C ALA A 293 -12.32 -6.76 -12.78
N ALA A 294 -12.11 -6.99 -11.47
CA ALA A 294 -13.16 -7.39 -10.54
C ALA A 294 -14.28 -6.33 -10.42
N ALA A 295 -13.96 -5.06 -10.67
CA ALA A 295 -14.90 -3.94 -10.66
C ALA A 295 -15.41 -3.52 -12.05
N ASP A 296 -15.21 -4.33 -13.09
CA ASP A 296 -15.61 -4.04 -14.48
C ASP A 296 -15.14 -2.67 -14.99
N ALA A 297 -14.02 -2.18 -14.44
CA ALA A 297 -13.46 -0.86 -14.73
C ALA A 297 -12.37 -0.90 -15.81
N LEU A 298 -12.08 -2.08 -16.34
CA LEU A 298 -11.06 -2.33 -17.35
C LEU A 298 -11.69 -3.00 -18.58
N PRO A 299 -12.02 -2.25 -19.64
CA PRO A 299 -12.56 -2.83 -20.86
C PRO A 299 -11.61 -3.90 -21.44
N PRO A 300 -12.12 -4.96 -22.11
CA PRO A 300 -11.31 -6.10 -22.57
C PRO A 300 -10.06 -5.67 -23.35
N ALA A 301 -10.19 -4.78 -24.33
CA ALA A 301 -9.07 -4.30 -25.13
C ALA A 301 -7.97 -3.53 -24.34
N ARG A 302 -8.27 -3.02 -23.13
CA ARG A 302 -7.25 -2.46 -22.24
C ARG A 302 -6.60 -3.56 -21.41
N CYS A 303 -7.40 -4.49 -20.92
CA CYS A 303 -6.98 -5.68 -20.19
C CYS A 303 -5.94 -6.46 -21.02
N ASP A 304 -6.28 -6.81 -22.26
CA ASP A 304 -5.42 -7.60 -23.15
C ASP A 304 -4.05 -6.94 -23.37
N ARG A 305 -4.02 -5.60 -23.47
CA ARG A 305 -2.77 -4.86 -23.66
C ARG A 305 -1.90 -4.81 -22.40
N ILE A 306 -2.51 -4.76 -21.22
CA ILE A 306 -1.79 -4.84 -19.95
C ILE A 306 -1.26 -6.27 -19.80
N ASP A 307 -2.12 -7.27 -19.97
CA ASP A 307 -1.79 -8.69 -19.80
C ASP A 307 -0.67 -9.12 -20.77
N ALA A 308 -0.73 -8.70 -22.04
CA ALA A 308 0.33 -8.96 -22.99
C ALA A 308 1.67 -8.34 -22.58
N ARG A 309 1.66 -7.11 -22.03
CA ARG A 309 2.89 -6.43 -21.58
C ARG A 309 3.46 -7.08 -20.32
N LEU A 310 2.60 -7.41 -19.35
CA LEU A 310 3.01 -8.09 -18.12
C LEU A 310 3.49 -9.52 -18.40
N GLY A 311 2.92 -10.20 -19.39
CA GLY A 311 3.42 -11.49 -19.86
C GLY A 311 4.83 -11.41 -20.43
N GLN A 312 5.14 -10.37 -21.21
CA GLN A 312 6.53 -10.13 -21.66
C GLN A 312 7.46 -9.80 -20.50
N ALA A 313 7.03 -8.94 -19.57
CA ALA A 313 7.83 -8.58 -18.41
C ALA A 313 8.15 -9.77 -17.50
N ALA A 314 7.19 -10.70 -17.33
CA ALA A 314 7.40 -11.93 -16.59
C ALA A 314 8.37 -12.88 -17.31
N ARG A 315 8.29 -13.01 -18.64
CA ARG A 315 9.26 -13.78 -19.44
C ARG A 315 10.66 -13.20 -19.32
N PHE A 316 10.80 -11.89 -19.49
CA PHE A 316 12.07 -11.19 -19.33
C PHE A 316 12.71 -11.47 -17.97
N PHE A 317 11.94 -11.35 -16.88
CA PHE A 317 12.45 -11.59 -15.52
C PHE A 317 12.86 -13.05 -15.27
N ARG A 318 12.28 -14.01 -16.00
CA ARG A 318 12.67 -15.43 -15.87
C ARG A 318 13.95 -15.76 -16.64
N GLU A 319 14.22 -15.04 -17.71
CA GLU A 319 15.29 -15.34 -18.67
C GLU A 319 16.60 -14.59 -18.39
N VAL A 320 16.54 -13.53 -17.56
CA VAL A 320 17.67 -12.67 -17.17
C VAL A 320 17.99 -12.86 -15.70
#